data_AF-A0A9D8B9U9-F1
#
_entry.id   AF-A0A9D8B9U9-F1
#
_cell.length_a   1.000
_cell.length_b   1.000
_cell.length_c   1.000
_cell.angle_alpha   90.00
_cell.angle_beta   90.00
_cell.angle_gamma   90.00
#
_symmetry.space_group_name_H-M   'P 1'
#
loop_
_entity.id
_entity.type
_entity.pdbx_description
1 polymer ?
#
loop_
_entity_poly.entity_id
_entity_poly.type
_entity_poly.pdbx_seq_one_letter_code
_entity_poly.pdbx_strand_id
1 'polypeptide(L)'
;MEPNTVILADSEIGWVEIAWLDIMYHTLPLKAGTSLTVPVFYTANFQTANLTINVSSSQSEITAGGKPYTGFTITVPELQSIHHVTSEGQLVKIENTEKNISVELVEIVNP
;
A
#
# COMPACT_ATOMS: atom_id res chain seq x y z
N MET A 1 -13.53 19.30 -2.11
CA MET A 1 -12.88 18.06 -1.67
C MET A 1 -13.86 16.94 -1.96
N GLU A 2 -13.48 15.96 -2.77
CA GLU A 2 -14.40 14.87 -3.14
C GLU A 2 -14.60 13.93 -1.94
N PRO A 3 -15.75 13.24 -1.84
CA PRO A 3 -15.94 12.17 -0.86
C PRO A 3 -14.80 11.14 -0.98
N ASN A 4 -14.28 10.66 0.14
CA ASN A 4 -13.19 9.66 0.23
C ASN A 4 -11.81 10.14 -0.26
N THR A 5 -11.58 11.46 -0.37
CA THR A 5 -10.24 12.00 -0.61
C THR A 5 -9.35 11.83 0.63
N VAL A 6 -8.13 11.30 0.46
CA VAL A 6 -7.16 11.18 1.57
C VAL A 6 -5.93 12.09 1.39
N ILE A 7 -5.35 12.55 2.50
CA ILE A 7 -4.34 13.62 2.57
C ILE A 7 -2.92 13.02 2.74
N LEU A 8 -1.98 13.40 1.86
CA LEU A 8 -0.56 12.98 1.92
C LEU A 8 0.41 14.15 2.12
N ALA A 9 1.31 14.03 3.11
CA ALA A 9 2.46 14.90 3.30
C ALA A 9 3.70 14.28 2.62
N ASP A 10 4.22 14.96 1.60
CA ASP A 10 5.23 14.44 0.68
C ASP A 10 6.65 14.76 1.17
N SER A 11 7.39 13.73 1.59
CA SER A 11 8.85 13.69 1.56
C SER A 11 9.32 12.26 1.84
N GLU A 12 9.58 11.49 0.78
CA GLU A 12 10.08 10.11 0.82
C GLU A 12 9.08 9.08 1.40
N ILE A 13 9.34 7.78 1.23
CA ILE A 13 8.57 6.70 1.88
C ILE A 13 8.80 6.81 3.39
N GLY A 14 8.12 7.77 3.98
CA GLY A 14 8.14 8.08 5.39
C GLY A 14 7.02 7.34 6.10
N TRP A 15 7.08 7.33 7.43
CA TRP A 15 6.05 6.70 8.27
C TRP A 15 4.63 7.17 7.97
N VAL A 16 4.45 8.40 7.50
CA VAL A 16 3.14 8.96 7.14
C VAL A 16 2.55 8.26 5.91
N GLU A 17 3.35 7.99 4.88
CA GLU A 17 2.89 7.28 3.67
C GLU A 17 2.53 5.84 4.00
N ILE A 18 3.38 5.14 4.76
CA ILE A 18 3.16 3.74 5.16
C ILE A 18 1.89 3.61 6.01
N ALA A 19 1.73 4.47 7.02
CA ALA A 19 0.55 4.45 7.89
C ALA A 19 -0.74 4.76 7.10
N TRP A 20 -0.67 5.69 6.14
CA TRP A 20 -1.80 5.97 5.27
C TRP A 20 -2.15 4.77 4.38
N LEU A 21 -1.17 4.16 3.72
CA LEU A 21 -1.39 2.97 2.88
C LEU A 21 -2.01 1.84 3.68
N ASP A 22 -1.54 1.60 4.91
CA ASP A 22 -2.10 0.61 5.80
C ASP A 22 -3.58 0.90 6.12
N ILE A 23 -3.92 2.12 6.52
CA ILE A 23 -5.33 2.52 6.79
C ILE A 23 -6.19 2.37 5.52
N MET A 24 -5.68 2.79 4.37
CA MET A 24 -6.38 2.68 3.09
C MET A 24 -6.72 1.20 2.81
N TYR A 25 -5.78 0.29 2.97
CA TYR A 25 -6.02 -1.13 2.69
C TYR A 25 -6.96 -1.82 3.68
N HIS A 26 -7.03 -1.38 4.93
CA HIS A 26 -8.05 -1.84 5.88
C HIS A 26 -9.47 -1.39 5.52
N THR A 27 -9.62 -0.34 4.72
CA THR A 27 -10.93 0.27 4.40
C THR A 27 -11.41 -0.05 2.99
N LEU A 28 -10.50 -0.30 2.06
CA LEU A 28 -10.84 -0.65 0.69
C LEU A 28 -11.46 -2.04 0.60
N PRO A 29 -12.49 -2.25 -0.23
CA PRO A 29 -13.09 -3.55 -0.46
C PRO A 29 -12.20 -4.40 -1.39
N LEU A 30 -11.00 -4.75 -0.94
CA LEU A 30 -10.02 -5.51 -1.72
C LEU A 30 -10.63 -6.86 -2.13
N LYS A 31 -10.64 -7.12 -3.44
CA LYS A 31 -11.12 -8.35 -4.04
C LYS A 31 -10.13 -8.83 -5.08
N ALA A 32 -9.92 -10.15 -5.11
CA ALA A 32 -9.01 -10.77 -6.05
C ALA A 32 -9.34 -10.36 -7.51
N GLY A 33 -8.33 -9.94 -8.26
CA GLY A 33 -8.42 -9.59 -9.67
C GLY A 33 -9.18 -8.29 -9.96
N THR A 34 -9.43 -7.47 -8.94
CA THR A 34 -10.11 -6.18 -9.12
C THR A 34 -9.13 -5.03 -9.29
N SER A 35 -9.59 -3.97 -9.96
CA SER A 35 -8.90 -2.69 -10.03
C SER A 35 -9.78 -1.63 -9.39
N LEU A 36 -9.19 -0.80 -8.52
CA LEU A 36 -9.86 0.28 -7.80
C LEU A 36 -9.16 1.60 -8.13
N THR A 37 -9.95 2.68 -8.23
CA THR A 37 -9.40 4.04 -8.37
C THR A 37 -9.61 4.79 -7.06
N VAL A 38 -8.53 5.29 -6.48
CA VAL A 38 -8.55 6.01 -5.20
C VAL A 38 -8.12 7.46 -5.41
N PRO A 39 -8.97 8.45 -5.11
CA PRO A 39 -8.58 9.86 -5.18
C PRO A 39 -7.68 10.22 -3.99
N VAL A 40 -6.55 10.86 -4.28
CA VAL A 40 -5.55 11.27 -3.29
C VAL A 40 -5.25 12.75 -3.45
N PHE A 41 -5.08 13.44 -2.33
CA PHE A 41 -4.69 14.84 -2.26
C PHE A 41 -3.30 15.00 -1.65
N TYR A 42 -2.37 15.52 -2.44
CA TYR A 42 -1.01 15.83 -2.03
C TYR A 42 -0.97 17.25 -1.47
N THR A 43 -0.74 17.38 -0.16
CA THR A 43 -0.73 18.71 0.49
C THR A 43 0.51 19.53 0.17
N ALA A 44 1.61 18.85 -0.16
CA ALA A 44 2.88 19.53 -0.44
C ALA A 44 2.78 20.49 -1.63
N ASN A 45 1.95 20.16 -2.62
CA ASN A 45 1.76 20.94 -3.84
C ASN A 45 0.29 21.30 -4.11
N PHE A 46 -0.63 20.97 -3.20
CA PHE A 46 -2.08 21.19 -3.33
C PHE A 46 -2.69 20.57 -4.59
N GLN A 47 -2.25 19.38 -4.97
CA GLN A 47 -2.74 18.66 -6.14
C GLN A 47 -3.55 17.43 -5.77
N THR A 48 -4.56 17.12 -6.57
CA THR A 48 -5.28 15.85 -6.52
C THR A 48 -4.79 14.92 -7.63
N ALA A 49 -4.65 13.64 -7.33
CA ALA A 49 -4.44 12.60 -8.34
C ALA A 49 -5.37 11.41 -8.06
N ASN A 50 -5.43 10.50 -9.03
CA ASN A 50 -6.08 9.21 -8.86
C ASN A 50 -5.00 8.15 -8.87
N LEU A 51 -5.01 7.29 -7.85
CA LEU A 51 -4.18 6.09 -7.81
C LEU A 51 -4.97 4.90 -8.33
N THR A 52 -4.36 4.12 -9.20
CA THR A 52 -4.93 2.87 -9.69
C THR A 52 -4.35 1.72 -8.87
N ILE A 53 -5.22 1.03 -8.15
CA ILE A 53 -4.86 -0.09 -7.29
C ILE A 53 -5.29 -1.38 -7.97
N ASN A 54 -4.31 -2.16 -8.43
CA ASN A 54 -4.56 -3.43 -9.11
C ASN A 54 -4.29 -4.60 -8.18
N VAL A 55 -5.33 -5.33 -7.79
CA VAL A 55 -5.23 -6.47 -6.87
C VAL A 55 -4.98 -7.76 -7.66
N SER A 56 -4.01 -8.56 -7.23
CA SER A 56 -3.71 -9.86 -7.84
C SER A 56 -4.95 -10.75 -7.94
N SER A 57 -5.02 -11.59 -8.99
CA SER A 57 -6.13 -12.51 -9.25
C SER A 57 -6.26 -13.64 -8.23
N SER A 58 -5.23 -13.87 -7.43
CA SER A 58 -5.21 -14.84 -6.34
C SER A 58 -4.35 -14.33 -5.19
N GLN A 59 -4.56 -14.92 -4.01
CA GLN A 59 -3.62 -14.76 -2.91
C GLN A 59 -2.38 -15.62 -3.12
N SER A 60 -1.27 -15.22 -2.53
CA SER A 60 -0.01 -15.97 -2.51
C SER A 60 0.67 -15.84 -1.15
N GLU A 61 1.63 -16.73 -0.90
CA GLU A 61 2.54 -16.56 0.23
C GLU A 61 3.49 -15.38 -0.04
N ILE A 62 3.58 -14.49 0.93
CA ILE A 62 4.41 -13.29 0.94
C ILE A 62 5.36 -13.42 2.13
N THR A 63 6.66 -13.33 1.88
CA THR A 63 7.65 -13.29 2.97
C THR A 63 7.99 -11.84 3.30
N ALA A 64 7.75 -11.43 4.54
CA ALA A 64 8.10 -10.11 5.07
C ALA A 64 8.73 -10.25 6.47
N GLY A 65 9.86 -9.59 6.72
CA GLY A 65 10.53 -9.65 8.02
C GLY A 65 10.93 -11.08 8.44
N GLY A 66 11.18 -11.96 7.47
CA GLY A 66 11.51 -13.37 7.70
C GLY A 66 10.32 -14.27 8.07
N LYS A 67 9.09 -13.77 8.00
CA LYS A 67 7.87 -14.55 8.26
C LYS A 67 6.99 -14.67 7.02
N PRO A 68 6.31 -15.81 6.82
CA PRO A 68 5.32 -15.96 5.76
C PRO A 68 3.97 -15.33 6.18
N TYR A 69 3.33 -14.68 5.22
CA TYR A 69 1.97 -14.15 5.29
C TYR A 69 1.21 -14.64 4.07
N THR A 70 -0.11 -14.80 4.18
CA THR A 70 -0.97 -15.06 3.02
C THR A 70 -1.72 -13.79 2.68
N GLY A 71 -1.67 -13.36 1.42
CA GLY A 71 -2.24 -12.07 1.05
C GLY A 71 -2.26 -11.81 -0.45
N PHE A 72 -2.66 -10.60 -0.79
CA PHE A 72 -2.67 -10.08 -2.15
C PHE A 72 -1.41 -9.30 -2.45
N THR A 73 -0.94 -9.43 -3.68
CA THR A 73 0.03 -8.49 -4.27
C THR A 73 -0.76 -7.42 -5.01
N ILE A 74 -0.46 -6.16 -4.72
CA ILE A 74 -1.16 -5.01 -5.25
C ILE A 74 -0.17 -4.13 -5.99
N THR A 75 -0.43 -3.85 -7.26
CA THR A 75 0.38 -2.91 -8.05
C THR A 75 -0.26 -1.53 -8.05
N VAL A 76 0.52 -0.50 -7.71
CA VAL A 76 0.12 0.90 -7.79
C VAL A 76 1.05 1.62 -8.79
N PRO A 77 0.69 1.66 -10.09
CA PRO A 77 1.58 2.15 -11.15
C PRO A 77 2.03 3.59 -10.96
N GLU A 78 1.15 4.47 -10.47
CA GLU A 78 1.44 5.89 -10.28
C GLU A 78 2.51 6.14 -9.19
N LEU A 79 2.63 5.22 -8.23
CA LEU A 79 3.66 5.24 -7.19
C LEU A 79 4.89 4.39 -7.56
N GLN A 80 4.84 3.71 -8.71
CA GLN A 80 5.86 2.75 -9.13
C GLN A 80 6.19 1.74 -8.03
N SER A 81 5.13 1.21 -7.40
CA SER A 81 5.26 0.37 -6.22
C SER A 81 4.39 -0.89 -6.29
N ILE A 82 4.86 -1.89 -5.56
CA ILE A 82 4.16 -3.14 -5.29
C ILE A 82 3.93 -3.23 -3.79
N HIS A 83 2.68 -3.33 -3.38
CA HIS A 83 2.27 -3.44 -1.99
C HIS A 83 1.79 -4.87 -1.75
N HIS A 84 2.20 -5.44 -0.63
CA HIS A 84 1.78 -6.77 -0.22
C HIS A 84 0.93 -6.64 1.04
N VAL A 85 -0.29 -7.16 0.97
CA VAL A 85 -1.35 -6.89 1.95
C VAL A 85 -2.03 -8.20 2.32
N THR A 86 -2.27 -8.46 3.61
CA THR A 86 -3.00 -9.66 4.05
C THR A 86 -4.47 -9.64 3.61
N SER A 87 -5.18 -10.76 3.79
CA SER A 87 -6.63 -10.83 3.54
C SER A 87 -7.45 -9.83 4.37
N GLU A 88 -6.92 -9.42 5.52
CA GLU A 88 -7.56 -8.50 6.47
C GLU A 88 -7.23 -7.02 6.18
N GLY A 89 -6.40 -6.75 5.16
CA GLY A 89 -6.02 -5.39 4.78
C GLY A 89 -4.75 -4.86 5.44
N GLN A 90 -4.02 -5.69 6.21
CA GLN A 90 -2.76 -5.29 6.83
C GLN A 90 -1.65 -5.20 5.79
N LEU A 91 -0.98 -4.05 5.71
CA LEU A 91 0.18 -3.85 4.86
C LEU A 91 1.42 -4.49 5.50
N VAL A 92 2.00 -5.49 4.83
CA VAL A 92 3.17 -6.23 5.35
C VAL A 92 4.47 -5.90 4.63
N LYS A 93 4.40 -5.43 3.39
CA LYS A 93 5.58 -5.08 2.61
C LYS A 93 5.25 -4.09 1.49
N ILE A 94 6.16 -3.14 1.24
CA ILE A 94 6.16 -2.25 0.08
C ILE A 94 7.47 -2.42 -0.66
N GLU A 95 7.41 -2.49 -1.99
CA GLU A 95 8.55 -2.50 -2.88
C GLU A 95 8.41 -1.32 -3.84
N ASN A 96 9.35 -0.38 -3.83
CA ASN A 96 9.44 0.67 -4.84
C ASN A 96 10.31 0.17 -5.99
N THR A 97 9.70 -0.07 -7.15
CA THR A 97 10.37 -0.69 -8.30
C THR A 97 11.36 0.25 -8.99
N GLU A 98 11.17 1.56 -8.86
CA GLU A 98 12.06 2.57 -9.46
C GLU A 98 13.36 2.70 -8.68
N LYS A 99 13.25 2.82 -7.36
CA LYS A 99 14.37 3.07 -6.45
C LYS A 99 15.04 1.76 -5.99
N ASN A 100 14.43 0.61 -6.28
CA ASN A 100 14.88 -0.70 -5.82
C ASN A 100 15.03 -0.77 -4.29
N ILE A 101 14.04 -0.24 -3.57
CA ILE A 101 13.97 -0.20 -2.11
C ILE A 101 12.74 -0.99 -1.67
N SER A 102 12.86 -1.74 -0.57
CA SER A 102 11.72 -2.36 0.10
C SER A 102 11.64 -1.97 1.57
N VAL A 103 10.41 -1.90 2.07
CA VAL A 103 10.09 -1.75 3.50
C VAL A 103 9.19 -2.91 3.90
N GLU A 104 9.50 -3.55 5.02
CA GLU A 104 8.82 -4.76 5.48
C GLU A 104 8.40 -4.64 6.94
N LEU A 105 7.27 -5.24 7.28
CA LEU A 105 6.84 -5.42 8.66
C LEU A 105 7.81 -6.39 9.36
N VAL A 106 8.42 -5.91 10.44
CA VAL A 106 9.28 -6.72 11.31
C VAL A 106 8.61 -6.82 12.68
N GLU A 107 8.35 -8.04 13.14
CA GLU A 107 7.91 -8.24 14.51
C GLU A 107 9.08 -8.03 15.48
N ILE A 108 8.88 -7.14 16.45
CA ILE A 108 9.83 -6.99 17.55
C ILE A 108 9.64 -8.18 18.49
N VAL A 109 10.61 -9.09 18.48
CA VAL A 109 10.71 -10.12 19.52
C VAL A 109 11.17 -9.41 20.79
N ASN A 110 10.23 -9.11 21.69
CA ASN A 110 10.61 -8.68 23.04
C ASN A 110 11.28 -9.88 23.74
N PRO A 111 12.53 -9.73 24.21
CA PRO A 111 13.26 -10.79 24.91
C PRO A 111 12.61 -11.16 26.25
#